data_AF-A0A2V1B8K0-F1
#
_entry.id   AF-A0A2V1B8K0-F1
#
_cell.length_a   1.000
_cell.length_b   1.000
_cell.length_c   1.000
_cell.angle_alpha   90.00
_cell.angle_beta   90.00
_cell.angle_gamma   90.00
#
_symmetry.space_group_name_H-M   'P 1'
#
loop_
_entity.id
_entity.type
_entity.pdbx_description
1 polymer ?
#
loop_
_entity_poly.entity_id
_entity_poly.type
_entity_poly.pdbx_seq_one_letter_code
_entity_poly.pdbx_strand_id
1 'polypeptide(L)'
;MYYAYQIKHTLQIGDPGIVEPLIYHKYTVKDEVTALRVTLIPGDLGFKQILKIINRLANNKEFKKYSDNIILIGVFYELTDTHLIKSTTKIIENLHATRGSEIQALKAELLDRYNTEEALRKLLSPIPKTF
;
A
#
# COMPACT_ATOMS: atom_id res chain seq x y z
N MET A 1 17.63 -13.58 12.07
CA MET A 1 18.61 -12.59 12.59
C MET A 1 18.40 -11.32 11.78
N TYR A 2 17.73 -10.31 12.34
CA TYR A 2 17.46 -9.07 11.61
C TYR A 2 18.56 -8.06 11.94
N TYR A 3 19.40 -7.73 10.96
CA TYR A 3 20.39 -6.67 11.07
C TYR A 3 19.65 -5.33 10.92
N ALA A 4 19.43 -4.62 12.02
CA ALA A 4 19.00 -3.23 11.95
C ALA A 4 20.23 -2.36 11.64
N TYR A 5 20.46 -2.08 10.37
CA TYR A 5 21.45 -1.06 9.98
C TYR A 5 20.90 0.31 10.40
N GLN A 6 21.41 0.86 11.50
CA GLN A 6 21.20 2.28 11.82
C GLN A 6 22.14 3.11 10.94
N ILE A 7 21.66 3.53 9.77
CA ILE A 7 22.34 4.56 8.99
C ILE A 7 22.11 5.89 9.70
N LYS A 8 23.14 6.42 10.36
CA LYS A 8 23.12 7.78 10.91
C LYS A 8 23.42 8.76 9.78
N HIS A 9 22.38 9.30 9.15
CA HIS A 9 22.49 10.44 8.25
C HIS A 9 22.14 11.72 9.01
N THR A 10 23.03 12.72 8.96
CA THR A 10 22.81 14.02 9.61
C THR A 10 22.17 14.97 8.61
N LEU A 11 20.93 15.39 8.88
CA LEU A 11 20.25 16.42 8.10
C LEU A 11 20.69 17.80 8.59
N GLN A 12 21.05 18.68 7.66
CA GLN A 12 21.36 20.08 7.94
C GLN A 12 20.12 20.95 7.73
N ILE A 13 19.97 22.01 8.52
CA ILE A 13 18.86 22.95 8.35
C ILE A 13 19.01 23.65 7.00
N GLY A 14 17.95 23.63 6.19
CA GLY A 14 17.93 24.24 4.86
C GLY A 14 18.24 23.26 3.72
N ASP A 15 18.83 22.10 4.02
CA ASP A 15 19.18 21.11 3.00
C ASP A 15 18.13 19.99 2.94
N PRO A 16 17.60 19.65 1.75
CA PRO A 16 16.71 18.52 1.59
C PRO A 16 17.47 17.21 1.73
N GLY A 17 16.94 16.29 2.54
CA GLY A 17 17.41 14.90 2.62
C GLY A 17 16.44 13.96 1.90
N ILE A 18 16.97 12.94 1.23
CA ILE A 18 16.19 11.85 0.64
C ILE A 18 16.35 10.61 1.51
N VAL A 19 15.23 9.99 1.87
CA VAL A 19 15.23 8.66 2.47
C VAL A 19 14.87 7.66 1.39
N GLU A 20 15.77 6.71 1.15
CA GLU A 20 15.54 5.65 0.19
C GLU A 20 14.34 4.77 0.60
N PRO A 21 13.53 4.28 -0.35
CA PRO A 21 12.40 3.39 -0.08
C PRO A 21 12.82 2.15 0.72
N LEU A 22 11.88 1.58 1.48
CA LEU A 22 12.05 0.34 2.26
C LEU A 22 13.13 0.41 3.36
N ILE A 23 13.65 1.59 3.67
CA ILE A 23 14.57 1.79 4.80
C ILE A 23 13.81 2.31 6.03
N TYR A 24 13.83 1.51 7.09
CA TYR A 24 13.38 1.98 8.40
C TYR A 24 14.31 3.09 8.91
N HIS A 25 13.73 4.23 9.29
CA HIS A 25 14.48 5.39 9.77
C HIS A 25 13.77 6.05 10.94
N LYS A 26 14.53 6.82 11.73
CA LYS A 26 14.04 7.60 12.86
C LYS A 26 14.67 8.98 12.81
N TYR A 27 13.85 10.02 12.94
CA TYR A 27 14.32 11.38 13.14
C TYR A 27 14.61 11.63 14.62
N THR A 28 15.81 12.10 14.93
CA THR A 28 16.19 12.50 16.29
C THR A 28 16.68 13.94 16.25
N VAL A 29 16.03 14.80 17.02
CA VAL A 29 16.45 16.18 17.25
C VAL A 29 17.22 16.21 18.59
N LYS A 30 18.27 17.03 18.67
CA LYS A 30 19.04 17.24 19.91
C LYS A 30 18.39 18.33 20.75
N ASP A 31 19.09 19.44 20.96
CA ASP A 31 18.75 20.43 21.99
C ASP A 31 17.95 21.62 21.45
N GLU A 32 17.74 21.70 20.13
CA GLU A 32 17.07 22.82 19.46
C GLU A 32 15.66 22.47 18.99
N VAL A 33 14.72 23.40 19.15
CA VAL A 33 13.38 23.26 18.56
C VAL A 33 13.50 23.29 17.04
N THR A 34 13.18 22.17 16.39
CA THR A 34 13.34 22.00 14.94
C THR A 34 12.00 21.64 14.30
N ALA A 35 11.68 22.27 13.17
CA ALA A 35 10.53 21.92 12.33
C ALA A 35 11.00 21.11 11.11
N LEU A 36 10.44 19.92 10.92
CA LEU A 36 10.70 19.06 9.76
C LEU A 36 9.53 19.15 8.78
N ARG A 37 9.82 19.42 7.50
CA ARG A 37 8.85 19.30 6.41
C ARG A 37 9.17 18.06 5.59
N VAL A 38 8.22 17.12 5.52
CA VAL A 38 8.37 15.86 4.78
C VAL A 38 7.51 15.91 3.52
N THR A 39 8.10 15.59 2.38
CA THR A 39 7.39 15.32 1.13
C THR A 39 7.38 13.81 0.90
N LEU A 40 6.19 13.21 0.88
CA LEU A 40 6.04 11.78 0.64
C LEU A 40 5.83 11.53 -0.86
N ILE A 41 6.66 10.67 -1.43
CA ILE A 41 6.39 10.08 -2.75
C ILE A 41 5.58 8.81 -2.48
N PRO A 42 4.30 8.74 -2.89
CA PRO A 42 3.51 7.53 -2.71
C PRO A 42 4.20 6.35 -3.42
N GLY A 43 4.30 5.20 -2.74
CA GLY A 43 4.65 3.92 -3.34
C GLY A 43 3.50 3.46 -4.23
N ASP A 44 3.41 4.10 -5.39
CA ASP A 44 2.14 4.48 -5.99
C ASP A 44 1.40 3.32 -6.68
N LEU A 45 2.15 2.32 -7.16
CA LEU A 45 1.59 1.36 -8.10
C LEU A 45 0.58 0.41 -7.44
N GLY A 46 0.98 -0.21 -6.35
CA GLY A 46 0.16 -1.18 -5.63
C GLY A 46 -1.09 -0.58 -4.99
N PHE A 47 -0.93 0.60 -4.38
CA PHE A 47 -2.05 1.33 -3.78
C PHE A 47 -3.04 1.84 -4.84
N LYS A 48 -2.56 2.42 -5.96
CA LYS A 48 -3.43 2.80 -7.09
C LYS A 48 -4.15 1.61 -7.69
N GLN A 49 -3.47 0.46 -7.83
CA GLN A 49 -4.08 -0.77 -8.32
C GLN A 49 -5.24 -1.22 -7.43
N ILE A 50 -5.06 -1.20 -6.10
CA ILE A 50 -6.13 -1.54 -5.15
C ILE A 50 -7.30 -0.56 -5.27
N LEU A 51 -7.03 0.75 -5.32
CA LEU A 51 -8.10 1.74 -5.45
C LEU A 51 -8.92 1.53 -6.73
N LYS A 52 -8.26 1.20 -7.86
CA LYS A 52 -8.95 0.87 -9.11
C LYS A 52 -9.83 -0.36 -8.96
N ILE A 53 -9.30 -1.43 -8.35
CA ILE A 53 -10.01 -2.69 -8.09
C ILE A 53 -11.24 -2.45 -7.20
N ILE A 54 -11.06 -1.82 -6.03
CA ILE A 54 -12.15 -1.56 -5.07
C ILE A 54 -13.23 -0.68 -5.70
N ASN A 55 -12.85 0.40 -6.38
CA ASN A 55 -13.80 1.30 -7.02
C ASN A 55 -14.61 0.59 -8.10
N ARG A 56 -14.00 -0.31 -8.88
CA ARG A 56 -14.73 -1.08 -9.91
C ARG A 56 -15.64 -2.14 -9.30
N LEU A 57 -15.17 -2.89 -8.30
CA LEU A 57 -15.99 -3.85 -7.57
C LEU A 57 -17.23 -3.19 -6.94
N ALA A 58 -17.07 -1.99 -6.37
CA ALA A 58 -18.17 -1.21 -5.80
C ALA A 58 -19.16 -0.74 -6.89
N ASN A 59 -18.67 -0.12 -7.97
CA ASN A 59 -19.50 0.37 -9.07
C ASN A 59 -20.25 -0.74 -9.80
N ASN A 60 -19.65 -1.92 -9.91
CA ASN A 60 -20.28 -3.09 -10.53
C ASN A 60 -21.19 -3.87 -9.55
N LYS A 61 -21.35 -3.41 -8.30
CA LYS A 61 -22.08 -4.10 -7.22
C LYS A 61 -21.54 -5.51 -6.92
N GLU A 62 -20.29 -5.76 -7.26
CA GLU A 62 -19.64 -7.06 -7.09
C GLU A 62 -18.93 -7.19 -5.76
N PHE A 63 -18.73 -6.10 -5.02
CA PHE A 63 -18.07 -6.11 -3.73
C PHE A 63 -18.71 -7.09 -2.73
N LYS A 64 -20.04 -7.26 -2.80
CA LYS A 64 -20.77 -8.26 -1.99
C LYS A 64 -20.35 -9.72 -2.27
N LYS A 65 -19.84 -10.03 -3.47
CA LYS A 65 -19.32 -11.37 -3.80
C LYS A 65 -18.02 -11.68 -3.04
N TYR A 66 -17.37 -10.67 -2.48
CA TYR A 66 -16.06 -10.76 -1.84
C TYR A 66 -16.06 -10.31 -0.37
N SER A 67 -17.22 -10.01 0.23
CA SER A 67 -17.30 -9.42 1.58
C SER A 67 -16.62 -10.24 2.66
N ASP A 68 -16.66 -11.57 2.55
CA ASP A 68 -16.02 -12.51 3.49
C ASP A 68 -14.85 -13.27 2.84
N ASN A 69 -14.36 -12.80 1.68
CA ASN A 69 -13.35 -13.52 0.92
C ASN A 69 -11.93 -13.18 1.39
N ILE A 70 -11.39 -14.07 2.23
CA ILE A 70 -10.02 -13.97 2.73
C ILE A 70 -8.95 -13.98 1.62
N ILE A 71 -9.25 -14.50 0.43
CA ILE A 71 -8.36 -14.43 -0.74
C ILE A 71 -8.22 -12.98 -1.21
N LEU A 72 -9.31 -12.20 -1.21
CA LEU A 72 -9.25 -10.78 -1.59
C LEU A 72 -8.36 -9.98 -0.61
N ILE A 73 -8.40 -10.33 0.68
CA ILE A 73 -7.49 -9.76 1.68
C ILE A 73 -6.03 -10.10 1.34
N GLY A 74 -5.75 -11.34 0.94
CA GLY A 74 -4.43 -11.75 0.44
C GLY A 74 -3.97 -10.98 -0.81
N VAL A 75 -4.89 -10.68 -1.74
CA VAL A 75 -4.58 -9.84 -2.92
C VAL A 75 -4.20 -8.43 -2.52
N PHE A 76 -4.97 -7.79 -1.62
CA PHE A 76 -4.65 -6.45 -1.12
C PHE A 76 -3.34 -6.42 -0.35
N TYR A 77 -3.06 -7.47 0.42
CA TYR A 77 -1.82 -7.64 1.14
C TYR A 77 -0.60 -7.64 0.20
N GLU A 78 -0.63 -8.46 -0.85
CA GLU A 78 0.46 -8.52 -1.84
C GLU A 78 0.62 -7.21 -2.62
N LEU A 79 -0.49 -6.55 -2.95
CA LEU A 79 -0.46 -5.29 -3.69
C LEU A 79 0.03 -4.12 -2.84
N THR A 80 -0.17 -4.13 -1.52
CA THR A 80 0.26 -3.02 -0.63
C THR A 80 1.66 -3.18 -0.07
N ASP A 81 2.32 -4.34 -0.27
CA ASP A 81 3.56 -4.70 0.43
C ASP A 81 3.45 -4.43 1.94
N THR A 82 2.29 -4.79 2.52
CA THR A 82 2.03 -4.50 3.93
C THR A 82 2.98 -5.33 4.80
N HIS A 83 3.86 -4.70 5.56
CA HIS A 83 4.64 -5.40 6.59
C HIS A 83 3.79 -5.57 7.87
N LEU A 84 3.48 -6.83 8.22
CA LEU A 84 2.59 -7.15 9.35
C LEU A 84 3.27 -7.00 10.72
N ILE A 85 2.46 -6.57 11.70
CA ILE A 85 2.80 -6.62 13.12
C ILE A 85 2.38 -8.00 13.67
N LYS A 86 3.33 -8.67 14.34
CA LYS A 86 3.41 -10.11 14.73
C LYS A 86 2.14 -11.00 14.78
N SER A 87 1.00 -10.54 15.28
CA SER A 87 -0.18 -11.41 15.47
C SER A 87 -0.90 -11.75 14.16
N THR A 88 -0.97 -10.80 13.23
CA THR A 88 -1.63 -11.00 11.92
C THR A 88 -0.75 -11.76 10.93
N THR A 89 0.57 -11.79 11.18
CA THR A 89 1.57 -12.48 10.35
C THR A 89 1.25 -13.95 10.13
N LYS A 90 0.92 -14.69 11.20
CA LYS A 90 0.63 -16.13 11.09
C LYS A 90 -0.61 -16.45 10.27
N ILE A 91 -1.62 -15.57 10.30
CA ILE A 91 -2.87 -15.77 9.55
C ILE A 91 -2.59 -15.64 8.05
N ILE A 92 -1.84 -14.61 7.68
CA ILE A 92 -1.48 -14.33 6.29
C ILE A 92 -0.45 -15.35 5.76
N GLU A 93 0.56 -15.72 6.54
CA GLU A 93 1.50 -16.79 6.18
C GLU A 93 0.78 -18.12 5.91
N ASN A 94 -0.13 -18.52 6.79
CA ASN A 94 -0.93 -19.73 6.59
C ASN A 94 -1.83 -19.61 5.35
N LEU A 95 -2.43 -18.45 5.14
CA LEU A 95 -3.24 -18.18 3.95
C LEU A 95 -2.42 -18.32 2.66
N HIS A 96 -1.20 -17.79 2.59
CA HIS A 96 -0.32 -17.97 1.43
C HIS A 96 0.13 -19.42 1.26
N ALA A 97 0.46 -20.12 2.35
CA ALA A 97 0.87 -21.52 2.29
C ALA A 97 -0.25 -22.44 1.77
N THR A 98 -1.50 -22.14 2.11
CA THR A 98 -2.66 -22.99 1.78
C THR A 98 -3.38 -22.58 0.50
N ARG A 99 -3.43 -21.28 0.19
CA ARG A 99 -4.24 -20.71 -0.89
C ARG A 99 -3.49 -19.70 -1.75
N GLY A 100 -2.16 -19.73 -1.73
CA GLY A 100 -1.32 -18.80 -2.48
C GLY A 100 -1.59 -18.79 -3.99
N SER A 101 -1.85 -19.95 -4.60
CA SER A 101 -2.19 -20.05 -6.02
C SER A 101 -3.52 -19.35 -6.35
N GLU A 102 -4.52 -19.48 -5.48
CA GLU A 102 -5.81 -18.80 -5.63
C GLU A 102 -5.67 -17.28 -5.47
N ILE A 103 -4.80 -16.83 -4.57
CA ILE A 103 -4.46 -15.40 -4.42
C ILE A 103 -3.82 -14.87 -5.68
N GLN A 104 -2.83 -15.57 -6.24
CA GLN A 104 -2.18 -15.14 -7.49
C GLN A 104 -3.15 -15.10 -8.66
N ALA A 105 -4.01 -16.12 -8.80
CA ALA A 105 -5.02 -16.17 -9.85
C ALA A 105 -6.00 -15.00 -9.74
N LEU A 106 -6.54 -14.75 -8.54
CA LEU A 106 -7.46 -13.63 -8.31
C LEU A 106 -6.78 -12.27 -8.50
N LYS A 107 -5.53 -12.11 -8.05
CA LYS A 107 -4.75 -10.88 -8.27
C LYS A 107 -4.59 -10.61 -9.76
N ALA A 108 -4.18 -11.61 -10.54
CA ALA A 108 -4.02 -11.48 -11.98
C ALA A 108 -5.34 -11.13 -12.66
N GLU A 109 -6.43 -11.81 -12.30
CA GLU A 109 -7.78 -11.52 -12.84
C GLU A 109 -8.21 -10.07 -12.55
N LEU A 110 -8.08 -9.62 -11.30
CA LEU A 110 -8.51 -8.28 -10.89
C LEU A 110 -7.66 -7.18 -11.51
N LEU A 111 -6.35 -7.41 -11.66
CA LEU A 111 -5.46 -6.47 -12.35
C LEU A 111 -5.78 -6.38 -13.83
N ASP A 112 -5.97 -7.50 -14.52
CA ASP A 112 -6.34 -7.53 -15.95
C ASP A 112 -7.65 -6.77 -16.19
N ARG A 113 -8.66 -7.03 -15.36
CA ARG A 113 -9.98 -6.40 -15.51
C ARG A 113 -10.02 -4.93 -15.15
N TYR A 114 -9.27 -4.51 -14.12
CA TYR A 114 -9.52 -3.23 -13.46
C TYR A 114 -8.31 -2.29 -13.41
N ASN A 115 -7.08 -2.75 -13.65
CA ASN A 115 -5.90 -1.88 -13.71
C ASN A 115 -5.74 -1.19 -15.08
N THR A 116 -6.77 -0.45 -15.51
CA THR A 116 -6.71 0.32 -16.76
C THR A 116 -6.45 1.81 -16.51
N GLU A 117 -6.05 2.54 -17.56
CA GLU A 117 -5.92 4.01 -17.53
C GLU A 117 -7.28 4.69 -17.33
N GLU A 118 -8.35 4.14 -17.91
CA GLU A 118 -9.71 4.65 -17.73
C GLU A 118 -10.18 4.53 -16.28
N ALA A 119 -9.81 3.45 -15.59
CA ALA A 119 -10.10 3.30 -14.17
C ALA A 119 -9.35 4.33 -13.31
N LEU A 120 -8.10 4.67 -13.68
CA LEU A 120 -7.33 5.74 -13.03
C LEU A 120 -7.99 7.10 -13.24
N ARG A 121 -8.36 7.43 -14.48
CA ARG A 121 -9.01 8.71 -14.82
C ARG A 121 -10.32 8.91 -14.09
N LYS A 122 -11.13 7.86 -13.93
CA LYS A 122 -12.38 7.91 -13.16
C LYS A 122 -12.16 8.14 -11.66
N LEU A 123 -11.10 7.57 -11.07
CA LEU A 123 -10.74 7.84 -9.67
C LEU A 123 -10.29 9.27 -9.45
N LEU A 124 -9.55 9.83 -10.41
CA LEU A 124 -9.00 11.18 -10.33
C LEU A 124 -9.97 12.27 -10.82
N SER A 125 -11.12 11.87 -11.37
CA SER A 125 -12.14 12.81 -11.80
C SER A 125 -12.73 13.51 -10.56
N PRO A 126 -12.88 14.84 -10.57
CA PRO A 126 -13.45 15.55 -9.45
C PRO A 126 -14.85 15.01 -9.15
N ILE A 127 -15.10 14.64 -7.89
CA ILE A 127 -16.41 14.22 -7.43
C ILE A 127 -17.38 15.37 -7.75
N PRO A 128 -18.47 15.14 -8.49
CA PRO A 128 -19.47 16.18 -8.72
C PRO A 128 -19.91 16.70 -7.36
N LYS A 129 -19.83 18.03 -7.15
CA LYS A 129 -20.46 18.66 -6.00
C LYS A 129 -21.97 18.47 -6.13
N THR A 130 -22.49 17.38 -5.61
CA THR A 130 -23.92 17.25 -5.34
C THR A 130 -24.23 18.17 -4.18
N PHE A 131 -25.04 19.19 -4.47
CA PHE A 131 -25.59 20.17 -3.54
C PHE A 131 -26.46 19.53 -2.46
#